data_AF-A0A5J5FS12-F1
#
_entry.id   AF-A0A5J5FS12-F1
#
_cell.length_a   1.000
_cell.length_b   1.000
_cell.length_c   1.000
_cell.angle_alpha   90.00
_cell.angle_beta   90.00
_cell.angle_gamma   90.00
#
_symmetry.space_group_name_H-M   'P 1'
#
loop_
_entity.id
_entity.type
_entity.pdbx_description
1 polymer ?
#
loop_
_entity_poly.entity_id
_entity_poly.type
_entity_poly.pdbx_seq_one_letter_code
_entity_poly.pdbx_strand_id
1 'polypeptide(L)' 'MTTALSARPDVAAYLQQMETLLGLTLDDARRQELLAQFSRIDGMAAPLMAFPLDEHQEIAGVYQL' A
#
# COMPACT_ATOMS: atom_id res chain seq x y z
N MET A 1 24.02 6.62 8.66
CA MET A 1 22.65 7.17 8.56
C MET A 1 21.76 6.05 8.05
N THR A 2 21.09 5.34 8.96
CA THR A 2 20.19 4.22 8.62
C THR A 2 18.81 4.59 9.10
N THR A 3 17.99 5.17 8.21
CA THR A 3 16.57 5.34 8.48
C THR A 3 15.90 4.00 8.20
N ALA A 4 15.67 3.22 9.25
CA ALA A 4 14.84 2.04 9.17
C ALA A 4 13.41 2.48 8.81
N LEU A 5 13.00 2.29 7.55
CA LEU A 5 11.60 2.36 7.15
C LEU A 5 10.88 1.17 7.80
N SER A 6 10.28 1.34 8.98
CA SER A 6 9.35 0.35 9.55
C SER A 6 8.49 0.95 10.67
N ALA A 7 7.89 2.10 10.44
CA ALA A 7 6.54 2.30 10.95
C ALA A 7 5.64 1.82 9.81
N ARG A 8 5.22 0.55 9.84
CA ARG A 8 4.07 0.16 9.00
C ARG A 8 2.96 1.15 9.35
N PRO A 9 2.45 1.94 8.39
CA PRO A 9 1.40 2.88 8.70
C PRO A 9 0.28 2.10 9.40
N ASP A 10 -0.29 2.69 10.45
CA ASP A 10 -1.50 2.13 11.02
C ASP A 10 -2.55 2.10 9.91
N VAL A 11 -2.78 0.91 9.35
CA VAL A 11 -3.62 0.71 8.17
C VAL A 11 -5.04 1.18 8.46
N ALA A 12 -5.48 1.12 9.73
CA ALA A 12 -6.76 1.66 10.15
C ALA A 12 -6.81 3.20 10.04
N ALA A 13 -5.77 3.88 10.52
CA ALA A 13 -5.66 5.33 10.38
C ALA A 13 -5.55 5.76 8.90
N TYR A 14 -4.79 5.01 8.09
CA TYR A 14 -4.69 5.23 6.65
C TYR A 14 -6.05 5.08 5.95
N LEU A 15 -6.80 4.02 6.27
CA LEU A 15 -8.14 3.79 5.72
C LEU A 15 -9.10 4.92 6.07
N GLN A 16 -9.10 5.38 7.31
CA GLN A 16 -9.95 6.50 7.74
C GLN A 16 -9.60 7.79 6.98
N GLN A 17 -8.32 8.04 6.73
CA GLN A 17 -7.87 9.18 5.94
C GLN A 17 -8.30 9.04 4.47
N MET A 18 -8.15 7.86 3.87
CA MET A 18 -8.55 7.62 2.47
C MET A 18 -10.06 7.72 2.27
N GLU A 19 -10.87 7.27 3.24
CA GLU A 19 -12.32 7.42 3.20
C GLU A 19 -12.71 8.90 3.09
N THR A 20 -12.05 9.77 3.86
CA THR A 20 -12.25 11.22 3.81
C THR A 20 -11.75 11.83 2.50
N LEU A 21 -10.53 11.50 2.08
CA LEU A 21 -9.90 12.09 0.89
C LEU A 21 -10.61 11.70 -0.42
N LEU A 22 -11.14 10.49 -0.49
CA LEU A 22 -11.84 9.98 -1.67
C LEU A 22 -13.35 10.26 -1.63
N GLY A 23 -13.87 10.83 -0.54
CA GLY A 23 -15.31 11.10 -0.36
C GLY A 23 -16.15 9.83 -0.36
N LEU A 24 -15.60 8.72 0.15
CA LEU A 24 -16.28 7.44 0.23
C LEU A 24 -16.96 7.29 1.60
N THR A 25 -17.95 6.40 1.68
CA THR A 25 -18.55 6.01 2.95
C THR A 25 -18.49 4.51 3.08
N LEU A 26 -17.78 4.03 4.11
CA LEU A 26 -17.60 2.63 4.40
C LEU A 26 -18.33 2.29 5.70
N ASP A 27 -19.17 1.26 5.63
CA ASP A 27 -19.71 0.65 6.84
C ASP A 27 -18.62 -0.17 7.56
N ASP A 28 -18.92 -0.58 8.79
CA ASP A 28 -17.98 -1.31 9.62
C ASP A 28 -17.54 -2.62 8.96
N ALA A 29 -18.45 -3.33 8.28
CA ALA A 29 -18.14 -4.61 7.64
C ALA A 29 -17.14 -4.42 6.48
N ARG A 30 -17.33 -3.41 5.64
CA ARG A 30 -16.39 -3.08 4.55
C ARG A 30 -15.04 -2.60 5.08
N ARG A 31 -15.02 -1.82 6.16
CA ARG A 31 -13.76 -1.41 6.79
C ARG A 31 -12.97 -2.60 7.30
N GLN A 32 -13.62 -3.57 7.96
CA GLN A 32 -12.97 -4.79 8.42
C GLN A 32 -12.44 -5.64 7.26
N GLU A 33 -13.22 -5.79 6.19
CA GLU A 33 -12.77 -6.54 5.01
C GLU A 33 -11.57 -5.87 4.34
N LEU A 34 -11.60 -4.54 4.17
CA LEU A 34 -10.46 -3.81 3.60
C LEU A 34 -9.20 -3.95 4.44
N LEU A 35 -9.31 -3.89 5.78
CA LEU A 35 -8.18 -4.15 6.68
C LEU A 35 -7.58 -5.55 6.44
N ALA A 36 -8.42 -6.58 6.31
CA ALA A 36 -7.97 -7.94 6.04
C ALA A 36 -7.29 -8.05 4.67
N GLN A 37 -7.84 -7.42 3.64
CA GLN A 37 -7.27 -7.44 2.29
C GLN A 37 -5.95 -6.67 2.20
N PHE A 38 -5.85 -5.49 2.84
CA PHE A 38 -4.60 -4.75 2.89
C PHE A 38 -3.49 -5.52 3.61
N SER A 39 -3.81 -6.25 4.68
CA SER A 39 -2.86 -7.15 5.35
C SER A 39 -2.34 -8.26 4.42
N ARG A 40 -3.22 -8.84 3.59
CA ARG A 40 -2.81 -9.82 2.58
C ARG A 40 -1.92 -9.21 1.50
N ILE A 41 -2.26 -8.01 1.03
CA ILE A 41 -1.47 -7.27 0.02
C ILE A 41 -0.09 -6.91 0.59
N ASP A 42 0.00 -6.46 1.85
CA ASP A 42 1.28 -6.21 2.54
C ASP A 42 2.18 -7.46 2.49
N GLY A 43 1.61 -8.64 2.78
CA GLY A 43 2.32 -9.92 2.66
C GLY A 43 2.78 -10.25 1.23
N MET A 44 1.95 -9.97 0.23
CA MET A 44 2.29 -10.21 -1.19
C MET A 44 3.30 -9.18 -1.72
N ALA A 45 3.27 -7.95 -1.22
CA ALA A 45 4.14 -6.86 -1.64
C ALA A 45 5.50 -6.89 -0.91
N ALA A 46 5.58 -7.46 0.29
CA ALA A 46 6.81 -7.60 1.05
C ALA A 46 8.03 -8.11 0.24
N PRO A 47 7.93 -9.20 -0.57
CA PRO A 47 9.06 -9.63 -1.40
C PRO A 47 9.44 -8.63 -2.48
N LEU A 48 8.47 -7.88 -3.04
CA LEU A 48 8.73 -6.84 -4.04
C LEU A 48 9.44 -5.64 -3.41
N MET A 49 9.03 -5.23 -2.22
CA MET A 49 9.66 -4.13 -1.48
C MET A 49 11.08 -4.48 -0.99
N ALA A 50 11.36 -5.77 -0.78
CA ALA A 50 12.68 -6.27 -0.41
C ALA A 50 13.63 -6.39 -1.62
N PHE A 51 13.10 -6.34 -2.85
CA PHE A 51 13.91 -6.43 -4.06
C PHE A 51 14.65 -5.10 -4.28
N PRO A 52 15.99 -5.11 -4.45
CA PRO A 52 16.75 -3.89 -4.68
C PRO A 52 16.41 -3.32 -6.06
N LEU A 53 16.06 -2.04 -6.10
CA LEU A 53 15.84 -1.30 -7.35
C LEU A 53 17.09 -0.50 -7.68
N ASP A 54 17.57 -0.61 -8.91
CA ASP A 54 18.63 0.26 -9.44
C ASP A 54 18.11 1.70 -9.64
N GLU A 55 18.98 2.71 -9.53
CA GLU A 55 18.61 4.14 -9.65
C GLU A 55 17.93 4.50 -10.99
N HIS A 56 18.12 3.68 -12.02
CA HIS A 56 17.60 3.90 -13.37
C HIS A 56 16.76 2.72 -13.88
N GLN A 57 16.12 1.97 -12.98
CA GLN A 57 15.21 0.91 -13.37
C GLN A 57 14.03 1.50 -14.17
N GLU A 58 14.06 1.35 -15.50
CA GLU A 58 12.93 1.72 -16.34
C GLU A 58 11.70 0.89 -15.94
N ILE A 59 10.53 1.54 -15.88
CA ILE A 59 9.26 0.86 -15.66
C ILE A 59 9.04 -0.09 -16.86
N ALA A 60 8.57 -1.31 -16.60
CA ALA A 60 8.33 -2.30 -17.63
C ALA A 60 7.42 -1.75 -18.75
N GLY A 61 8.04 -1.38 -19.88
CA GLY A 61 7.44 -1.17 -21.20
C GLY A 61 6.40 -0.05 -21.35
N VAL A 62 6.74 0.99 -22.11
CA VAL A 62 5.80 2.01 -22.60
C VAL A 62 4.72 1.34 -23.45
N TYR A 63 3.44 1.50 -23.06
CA TYR A 63 2.29 1.13 -23.89
C TYR A 63 2.36 1.89 -25.22
N GLN A 64 2.45 1.18 -26.35
CA GLN A 64 2.37 1.75 -27.69
C GLN A 64 0.96 1.52 -28.24
N LEU A 65 0.31 2.61 -28.66
CA LEU A 65 -1.00 2.64 -29.32
C LEU A 65 -0.92 2.16 -30.77
#